data_AF-A0A9W9DEQ1-F1
#
_entry.id   AF-A0A9W9DEQ1-F1
#
_cell.length_a   1.000
_cell.length_b   1.000
_cell.length_c   1.000
_cell.angle_alpha   90.00
_cell.angle_beta   90.00
_cell.angle_gamma   90.00
#
_symmetry.space_group_name_H-M   'P 1'
#
loop_
_entity.id
_entity.type
_entity.pdbx_description
1 polymer ?
#
loop_
_entity_poly.entity_id
_entity_poly.type
_entity_poly.pdbx_seq_one_letter_code
_entity_poly.pdbx_strand_id
1 'polypeptide(L)'
;MAPYYGPDEPQATVQLERFFLAGDVACGIGYGIQLVLYYSCAMYLWNRRRQSLKAFFLLGYITLLLSVSTIFLIVQARTVQLMYVDNRNYPGGPWPFFLATQNWAVNTIFDACLFTLTFLSDALMLWRCWVIWTSSGKIIAYLVSAFPALILLASFIMGTLWTLESSQPGLSFYSKLPLAFGTSYYSISLGVNIILTFLITGRLLVYRKQILDTLPAEHAKGYVSLLTIVVESATIYSVCAFLFLITYSVNNPANQVLLFISCAAQQITSYLIIYRLVDGRAWRKDTLNAFSTQKGELSRKSKSDPVNHHVISTFHAASVGFPVSEVEDQITTMSIGTDIHDSFGESSRKPMV
;
A
#
# COMPACT_ATOMS: atom_id res chain seq x y z
N MET A 1 23.77 -42.10 17.97
CA MET A 1 22.99 -41.21 17.08
C MET A 1 21.61 -41.06 17.68
N ALA A 2 21.12 -39.83 17.84
CA ALA A 2 19.72 -39.64 18.23
C ALA A 2 18.81 -40.21 17.13
N PRO A 3 17.70 -40.88 17.48
CA PRO A 3 16.73 -41.35 16.49
C PRO A 3 16.21 -40.18 15.65
N TYR A 4 16.14 -40.38 14.33
CA TYR A 4 15.58 -39.40 13.39
C TYR A 4 14.05 -39.56 13.39
N TYR A 5 13.34 -38.51 13.80
CA TYR A 5 11.87 -38.45 13.85
C TYR A 5 11.26 -37.65 12.68
N GLY A 6 12.05 -37.39 11.63
CA GLY A 6 11.55 -36.68 10.45
C GLY A 6 10.74 -37.59 9.53
N PRO A 7 10.11 -37.02 8.49
CA PRO A 7 9.32 -37.78 7.54
C PRO A 7 10.20 -38.72 6.71
N ASP A 8 9.69 -39.94 6.47
CA ASP A 8 10.26 -40.92 5.54
C ASP A 8 9.68 -40.70 4.12
N GLU A 9 9.97 -39.54 3.56
CA GLU A 9 9.43 -39.07 2.27
C GLU A 9 10.54 -38.61 1.32
N PRO A 10 10.30 -38.58 -0.01
CA PRO A 10 11.24 -38.02 -0.97
C PRO A 10 11.61 -36.58 -0.62
N GLN A 11 12.90 -36.23 -0.75
CA GLN A 11 13.39 -34.88 -0.39
C GLN A 11 12.65 -33.74 -1.10
N ALA A 12 12.19 -33.96 -2.33
CA ALA A 12 11.42 -32.96 -3.09
C ALA A 12 10.08 -32.62 -2.42
N THR A 13 9.37 -33.63 -1.87
CA THR A 13 8.11 -33.44 -1.14
C THR A 13 8.35 -32.65 0.14
N VAL A 14 9.36 -33.06 0.91
CA VAL A 14 9.75 -32.40 2.15
C VAL A 14 10.17 -30.94 1.90
N GLN A 15 10.87 -30.67 0.80
CA GLN A 15 11.20 -29.29 0.40
C GLN A 15 9.94 -28.48 0.14
N LEU A 16 8.99 -29.05 -0.60
CA LEU A 16 7.74 -28.38 -0.94
C LEU A 16 6.94 -28.03 0.32
N GLU A 17 6.85 -28.95 1.27
CA GLU A 17 6.26 -28.68 2.58
C GLU A 17 6.98 -27.57 3.35
N ARG A 18 8.32 -27.56 3.34
CA ARG A 18 9.10 -26.50 3.98
C ARG A 18 8.84 -25.13 3.35
N PHE A 19 8.78 -25.07 2.02
CA PHE A 19 8.47 -23.82 1.31
C PHE A 19 7.01 -23.40 1.54
N PHE A 20 6.06 -24.33 1.59
CA PHE A 20 4.68 -24.01 1.92
C PHE A 20 4.55 -23.41 3.33
N LEU A 21 5.19 -24.03 4.32
CA LEU A 21 5.21 -23.52 5.70
C LEU A 21 5.92 -22.16 5.82
N ALA A 22 7.05 -21.97 5.13
CA ALA A 22 7.73 -20.67 5.09
C ALA A 22 6.86 -19.59 4.43
N GLY A 23 6.07 -19.98 3.44
CA GLY A 23 5.09 -19.14 2.77
C GLY A 23 3.98 -18.68 3.70
N ASP A 24 3.47 -19.57 4.54
CA ASP A 24 2.45 -19.26 5.55
C ASP A 24 2.93 -18.20 6.56
N VAL A 25 4.19 -18.30 7.01
CA VAL A 25 4.81 -17.28 7.87
C VAL A 25 4.89 -15.92 7.15
N ALA A 26 5.29 -15.91 5.87
CA ALA A 26 5.34 -14.69 5.08
C ALA A 26 3.94 -14.08 4.88
N CYS A 27 2.91 -14.92 4.69
CA CYS A 27 1.52 -14.50 4.62
C CYS A 27 1.07 -13.82 5.91
N GLY A 28 1.35 -14.42 7.07
CA GLY A 28 1.02 -13.86 8.38
C GLY A 28 1.67 -12.49 8.62
N ILE A 29 2.95 -12.33 8.27
CA ILE A 29 3.66 -11.04 8.35
C ILE A 29 3.00 -10.01 7.42
N GLY A 30 2.70 -10.40 6.18
CA GLY A 30 2.02 -9.55 5.20
C GLY A 30 0.66 -9.05 5.70
N TYR A 31 -0.13 -9.94 6.29
CA TYR A 31 -1.42 -9.60 6.90
C TYR A 31 -1.27 -8.62 8.07
N GLY A 32 -0.24 -8.80 8.90
CA GLY A 32 0.08 -7.86 9.99
C GLY A 32 0.36 -6.44 9.48
N ILE A 33 1.15 -6.31 8.42
CA ILE A 33 1.42 -5.00 7.77
C ILE A 33 0.12 -4.42 7.19
N GLN A 34 -0.68 -5.26 6.53
CA GLN A 34 -1.97 -4.87 5.96
C GLN A 34 -2.93 -4.32 7.02
N LEU A 35 -2.99 -4.92 8.21
CA LEU A 35 -3.81 -4.43 9.33
C LEU A 35 -3.41 -3.02 9.78
N VAL A 36 -2.12 -2.75 9.92
CA VAL A 36 -1.60 -1.43 10.31
C VAL A 36 -1.96 -0.37 9.27
N LEU A 37 -1.77 -0.70 7.98
CA LEU A 37 -2.11 0.20 6.88
C LEU A 37 -3.62 0.41 6.75
N TYR A 38 -4.42 -0.63 6.94
CA TYR A 38 -5.88 -0.53 6.99
C TYR A 38 -6.30 0.41 8.11
N TYR A 39 -5.81 0.22 9.33
CA TYR A 39 -6.18 1.04 10.48
C TYR A 39 -5.87 2.52 10.23
N SER A 40 -4.67 2.80 9.71
CA SER A 40 -4.25 4.14 9.34
C SER A 40 -5.19 4.74 8.28
N CYS A 41 -5.42 4.04 7.17
CA CYS A 41 -6.35 4.50 6.13
C CYS A 41 -7.76 4.71 6.69
N ALA A 42 -8.28 3.75 7.45
CA ALA A 42 -9.63 3.75 7.99
C ALA A 42 -9.86 4.94 8.92
N MET A 43 -8.92 5.27 9.82
CA MET A 43 -9.04 6.45 10.68
C MET A 43 -9.18 7.75 9.88
N TYR A 44 -8.33 7.94 8.87
CA TYR A 44 -8.42 9.14 8.02
C TYR A 44 -9.71 9.19 7.18
N LEU A 45 -10.11 8.07 6.59
CA LEU A 45 -11.34 8.00 5.79
C LEU A 45 -12.58 8.17 6.65
N TRP A 46 -12.59 7.63 7.87
CA TRP A 46 -13.70 7.71 8.81
C TRP A 46 -14.02 9.15 9.19
N ASN A 47 -12.99 9.96 9.46
CA ASN A 47 -13.14 11.38 9.75
C ASN A 47 -13.72 12.17 8.57
N ARG A 48 -13.56 11.66 7.34
CA ARG A 48 -14.03 12.30 6.10
C ARG A 48 -15.30 11.70 5.51
N ARG A 49 -15.82 10.61 6.09
CA ARG A 49 -16.94 9.85 5.52
C ARG A 49 -18.20 10.70 5.30
N ARG A 50 -18.46 11.66 6.19
CA ARG A 50 -19.62 12.57 6.10
C ARG A 50 -19.47 13.66 5.05
N GLN A 51 -18.24 13.95 4.61
CA GLN A 51 -17.96 15.02 3.65
C GLN A 51 -17.71 14.53 2.23
N SER A 52 -17.53 13.23 2.01
CA SER A 52 -17.25 12.68 0.68
C SER A 52 -17.78 11.26 0.52
N LEU A 53 -18.75 11.09 -0.37
CA LEU A 53 -19.21 9.76 -0.80
C LEU A 53 -18.04 8.90 -1.30
N LYS A 54 -17.06 9.49 -1.98
CA LYS A 54 -15.85 8.78 -2.43
C LYS A 54 -15.04 8.21 -1.25
N ALA A 55 -14.95 8.93 -0.14
CA ALA A 55 -14.28 8.43 1.06
C ALA A 55 -15.08 7.30 1.71
N PHE A 56 -16.41 7.38 1.71
CA PHE A 56 -17.26 6.28 2.19
C PHE A 56 -17.12 5.01 1.35
N PHE A 57 -17.18 5.11 0.01
CA PHE A 57 -16.97 3.97 -0.88
C PHE A 57 -15.58 3.37 -0.73
N LEU A 58 -14.54 4.21 -0.66
CA LEU A 58 -13.17 3.74 -0.48
C LEU A 58 -12.98 3.02 0.87
N LEU A 59 -13.68 3.47 1.93
CA LEU A 59 -13.67 2.82 3.23
C LEU A 59 -14.33 1.44 3.18
N GLY A 60 -15.49 1.34 2.53
CA GLY A 60 -16.15 0.06 2.29
C GLY A 60 -15.26 -0.90 1.51
N TYR A 61 -14.57 -0.39 0.49
CA TYR A 61 -13.67 -1.18 -0.36
C TYR A 61 -12.45 -1.73 0.40
N ILE A 62 -11.75 -0.89 1.18
CA ILE A 62 -10.60 -1.36 1.97
C ILE A 62 -11.02 -2.32 3.09
N THR A 63 -12.27 -2.21 3.57
CA THR A 63 -12.84 -3.14 4.56
C THR A 63 -13.18 -4.47 3.89
N LEU A 64 -13.72 -4.46 2.67
CA LEU A 64 -13.92 -5.68 1.88
C LEU A 64 -12.60 -6.42 1.65
N LEU A 65 -11.55 -5.71 1.24
CA LEU A 65 -10.21 -6.30 1.07
C LEU A 65 -9.70 -6.94 2.37
N LEU A 66 -9.84 -6.25 3.51
CA LEU A 66 -9.42 -6.80 4.80
C LEU A 66 -10.25 -8.03 5.19
N SER A 67 -11.57 -8.00 4.98
CA SER A 67 -12.45 -9.13 5.29
C SER A 67 -12.07 -10.37 4.49
N VAL A 68 -11.85 -10.25 3.17
CA VAL A 68 -11.43 -11.37 2.33
C VAL A 68 -10.03 -11.87 2.75
N SER A 69 -9.10 -10.96 3.07
CA SER A 69 -7.75 -11.32 3.55
C SER A 69 -7.80 -12.05 4.89
N THR A 70 -8.74 -11.69 5.76
CA THR A 70 -8.95 -12.36 7.05
C THR A 70 -9.52 -13.77 6.85
N ILE A 71 -10.49 -13.94 5.94
CA ILE A 71 -11.03 -15.27 5.59
C ILE A 71 -9.91 -16.14 5.00
N PHE A 72 -9.11 -15.58 4.09
CA PHE A 72 -7.95 -16.27 3.52
C PHE A 72 -7.00 -16.78 4.60
N LEU A 73 -6.62 -15.92 5.57
CA LEU A 73 -5.73 -16.30 6.65
C LEU A 73 -6.32 -17.41 7.55
N ILE A 74 -7.61 -17.31 7.89
CA ILE A 74 -8.30 -18.33 8.70
C ILE A 74 -8.29 -19.68 7.97
N VAL A 75 -8.68 -19.68 6.70
CA VAL A 75 -8.75 -20.89 5.89
C VAL A 75 -7.35 -21.48 5.68
N GLN A 76 -6.35 -20.64 5.42
CA GLN A 76 -4.96 -21.07 5.29
C GLN A 76 -4.46 -21.75 6.58
N ALA A 77 -4.72 -21.16 7.75
CA ALA A 77 -4.36 -21.75 9.03
C ALA A 77 -5.07 -23.11 9.25
N ARG A 78 -6.33 -23.23 8.83
CA ARG A 78 -7.06 -24.51 8.88
C ARG A 78 -6.50 -25.55 7.92
N THR A 79 -6.08 -25.16 6.71
CA THR A 79 -5.41 -26.05 5.76
C THR A 79 -4.08 -26.56 6.34
N VAL A 80 -3.27 -25.69 6.93
CA VAL A 80 -1.99 -26.07 7.59
C VAL A 80 -2.24 -27.04 8.75
N GLN A 81 -3.26 -26.79 9.57
CA GLN A 81 -3.64 -27.69 10.66
C GLN A 81 -4.07 -29.07 10.13
N LEU A 82 -4.98 -29.10 9.15
CA LEU A 82 -5.48 -30.35 8.58
C LEU A 82 -4.35 -31.18 7.97
N MET A 83 -3.41 -30.52 7.30
CA MET A 83 -2.29 -31.15 6.61
C MET A 83 -1.22 -31.66 7.57
N TYR A 84 -0.71 -30.82 8.47
CA TYR A 84 0.46 -31.17 9.30
C TYR A 84 0.14 -31.76 10.67
N VAL A 85 -1.07 -31.54 11.19
CA VAL A 85 -1.48 -32.00 12.53
C VAL A 85 -2.47 -33.15 12.39
N ASP A 86 -3.61 -32.92 11.75
CA ASP A 86 -4.72 -33.87 11.80
C ASP A 86 -4.48 -35.08 10.86
N ASN A 87 -3.85 -34.87 9.70
CA ASN A 87 -3.66 -35.90 8.67
C ASN A 87 -2.20 -36.09 8.25
N ARG A 88 -1.26 -35.84 9.17
CA ARG A 88 0.18 -35.93 8.90
C ARG A 88 0.62 -37.27 8.29
N ASN A 89 0.01 -38.36 8.75
CA ASN A 89 0.37 -39.74 8.35
C ASN A 89 -0.40 -40.24 7.12
N TYR A 90 -0.99 -39.33 6.32
CA TYR A 90 -1.63 -39.70 5.07
C TYR A 90 -0.63 -40.43 4.14
N PRO A 91 -1.06 -41.44 3.35
CA PRO A 91 -0.16 -42.16 2.45
C PRO A 91 0.57 -41.21 1.48
N GLY A 92 1.90 -41.16 1.58
CA GLY A 92 2.76 -40.28 0.78
C GLY A 92 3.04 -38.90 1.39
N GLY A 93 2.45 -38.59 2.55
CA GLY A 93 2.75 -37.40 3.33
C GLY A 93 1.66 -36.32 3.33
N PRO A 94 1.89 -35.23 4.08
CA PRO A 94 1.01 -34.06 4.13
C PRO A 94 0.76 -33.41 2.76
N TRP A 95 1.78 -33.30 1.90
CA TRP A 95 1.61 -32.65 0.60
C TRP A 95 0.64 -33.39 -0.35
N PRO A 96 0.74 -34.73 -0.55
CA PRO A 96 -0.29 -35.47 -1.28
C PRO A 96 -1.69 -35.37 -0.69
N PHE A 97 -1.83 -35.28 0.65
CA PHE A 97 -3.12 -35.04 1.28
C PHE A 97 -3.73 -33.70 0.83
N PHE A 98 -2.94 -32.63 0.78
CA PHE A 98 -3.39 -31.34 0.28
C PHE A 98 -3.86 -31.41 -1.16
N LEU A 99 -3.09 -32.05 -2.05
CA LEU A 99 -3.48 -32.23 -3.46
C LEU A 99 -4.74 -33.08 -3.64
N ALA A 100 -4.97 -34.07 -2.76
CA ALA A 100 -6.14 -34.95 -2.83
C ALA A 100 -7.43 -34.30 -2.30
N THR A 101 -7.32 -33.22 -1.51
CA THR A 101 -8.44 -32.58 -0.82
C THR A 101 -8.80 -31.21 -1.39
N GLN A 102 -8.37 -30.88 -2.62
CA GLN A 102 -8.62 -29.57 -3.25
C GLN A 102 -10.12 -29.26 -3.44
N ASN A 103 -10.95 -30.29 -3.56
CA ASN A 103 -12.40 -30.17 -3.65
C ASN A 103 -13.11 -29.94 -2.30
N TRP A 104 -12.38 -29.99 -1.18
CA TRP A 104 -12.96 -29.71 0.13
C TRP A 104 -13.25 -28.21 0.27
N ALA A 105 -14.32 -27.86 0.97
CA ALA A 105 -14.76 -26.47 1.15
C ALA A 105 -13.65 -25.55 1.65
N VAL A 106 -12.75 -26.04 2.52
CA VAL A 106 -11.61 -25.27 3.02
C VAL A 106 -10.69 -24.86 1.87
N ASN A 107 -10.25 -25.80 1.03
CA ASN A 107 -9.35 -25.50 -0.09
C ASN A 107 -10.07 -24.72 -1.22
N THR A 108 -11.35 -25.00 -1.48
CA THR A 108 -12.12 -24.18 -2.44
C THR A 108 -12.25 -22.72 -1.98
N ILE A 109 -12.47 -22.46 -0.68
CA ILE A 109 -12.50 -21.09 -0.16
C ILE A 109 -11.10 -20.45 -0.21
N PHE A 110 -10.05 -21.23 0.00
CA PHE A 110 -8.66 -20.77 -0.13
C PHE A 110 -8.41 -20.21 -1.54
N ASP A 111 -8.71 -21.00 -2.58
CA ASP A 111 -8.55 -20.62 -3.98
C ASP A 111 -9.38 -19.38 -4.33
N ALA A 112 -10.66 -19.40 -3.93
CA ALA A 112 -11.59 -18.32 -4.18
C ALA A 112 -11.16 -17.00 -3.53
N CYS A 113 -10.62 -17.05 -2.30
CA CYS A 113 -10.10 -15.88 -1.62
C CYS A 113 -8.84 -15.34 -2.32
N LEU A 114 -7.93 -16.21 -2.73
CA LEU A 114 -6.71 -15.82 -3.43
C LEU A 114 -7.04 -15.11 -4.76
N PHE A 115 -7.92 -15.70 -5.56
CA PHE A 115 -8.43 -15.10 -6.79
C PHE A 115 -9.11 -13.75 -6.51
N THR A 116 -10.00 -13.70 -5.52
CA THR A 116 -10.77 -12.49 -5.19
C THR A 116 -9.86 -11.36 -4.73
N LEU A 117 -8.86 -11.62 -3.88
CA LEU A 117 -7.91 -10.62 -3.41
C LEU A 117 -7.07 -10.03 -4.54
N THR A 118 -6.59 -10.90 -5.42
CA THR A 118 -5.79 -10.50 -6.59
C THR A 118 -6.65 -9.66 -7.55
N PHE A 119 -7.86 -10.12 -7.86
CA PHE A 119 -8.79 -9.40 -8.74
C PHE A 119 -9.20 -8.04 -8.17
N LEU A 120 -9.54 -7.96 -6.88
CA LEU A 120 -9.83 -6.69 -6.23
C LEU A 120 -8.61 -5.76 -6.28
N SER A 121 -7.42 -6.25 -5.95
CA SER A 121 -6.20 -5.44 -6.03
C SER A 121 -5.95 -4.87 -7.43
N ASP A 122 -6.13 -5.69 -8.48
CA ASP A 122 -6.01 -5.25 -9.88
C ASP A 122 -7.08 -4.22 -10.26
N ALA A 123 -8.32 -4.44 -9.85
CA ALA A 123 -9.43 -3.50 -10.09
C ALA A 123 -9.18 -2.15 -9.40
N LEU A 124 -8.59 -2.15 -8.20
CA LEU A 124 -8.21 -0.93 -7.50
C LEU A 124 -7.10 -0.19 -8.24
N MET A 125 -6.10 -0.89 -8.78
CA MET A 125 -5.05 -0.27 -9.62
C MET A 125 -5.65 0.37 -10.87
N LEU A 126 -6.59 -0.31 -11.53
CA LEU A 126 -7.29 0.21 -12.70
C LEU A 126 -8.10 1.46 -12.37
N TRP A 127 -8.90 1.42 -11.30
CA TRP A 127 -9.67 2.57 -10.82
C TRP A 127 -8.77 3.77 -10.54
N ARG A 128 -7.61 3.55 -9.92
CA ARG A 128 -6.64 4.60 -9.64
C ARG A 128 -6.07 5.22 -10.92
N CYS A 129 -5.71 4.40 -11.89
CA CYS A 129 -5.28 4.89 -13.20
C CYS A 129 -6.36 5.77 -13.82
N TRP A 130 -7.61 5.30 -13.85
CA TRP A 130 -8.73 6.08 -14.37
C TRP A 130 -8.92 7.43 -13.66
N VAL A 131 -8.88 7.46 -12.32
CA VAL A 131 -9.00 8.71 -11.54
C VAL A 131 -7.89 9.69 -11.86
N ILE A 132 -6.65 9.22 -12.00
CA ILE A 132 -5.50 10.07 -12.32
C ILE A 132 -5.66 10.66 -13.73
N TRP A 133 -6.03 9.84 -14.72
CA TRP A 133 -6.18 10.29 -16.11
C TRP A 133 -7.40 11.18 -16.35
N THR A 134 -8.46 11.05 -15.54
CA THR A 134 -9.69 11.88 -15.63
C THR A 134 -9.41 13.38 -15.53
N SER A 135 -8.34 13.77 -14.83
CA SER A 135 -7.91 15.16 -14.72
C SER A 135 -7.45 15.80 -16.06
N SER A 136 -7.19 14.99 -17.09
CA SER A 136 -6.78 15.41 -18.44
C SER A 136 -7.95 15.48 -19.44
N GLY A 137 -9.15 15.12 -19.00
CA GLY A 137 -10.32 14.95 -19.86
C GLY A 137 -10.83 13.51 -19.86
N LYS A 138 -12.16 13.36 -19.84
CA LYS A 138 -12.84 12.06 -19.71
C LYS A 138 -12.54 11.13 -20.89
N ILE A 139 -12.43 11.67 -22.11
CA ILE A 139 -12.22 10.88 -23.34
C ILE A 139 -10.86 10.16 -23.30
N ILE A 140 -9.79 10.90 -22.97
CA ILE A 140 -8.44 10.33 -22.86
C ILE A 140 -8.40 9.27 -21.76
N ALA A 141 -9.04 9.54 -20.61
CA ALA A 141 -9.11 8.57 -19.51
C ALA A 141 -9.80 7.26 -19.93
N TYR A 142 -10.87 7.33 -20.72
CA TYR A 142 -11.52 6.14 -21.27
C TYR A 142 -10.62 5.39 -22.25
N LEU A 143 -9.97 6.07 -23.20
CA LEU A 143 -9.09 5.43 -24.17
C LEU A 143 -7.91 4.70 -23.51
N VAL A 144 -7.27 5.35 -22.53
CA VAL A 144 -6.12 4.78 -21.80
C VAL A 144 -6.53 3.64 -20.87
N SER A 145 -7.71 3.71 -20.27
CA SER A 145 -8.18 2.68 -19.32
C SER A 145 -8.91 1.52 -19.98
N ALA A 146 -9.42 1.69 -21.21
CA ALA A 146 -10.16 0.66 -21.93
C ALA A 146 -9.30 -0.59 -22.20
N PHE A 147 -8.05 -0.39 -22.62
CA PHE A 147 -7.14 -1.51 -22.89
C PHE A 147 -6.82 -2.34 -21.63
N PRO A 148 -6.35 -1.74 -20.51
CA PRO A 148 -6.20 -2.48 -19.25
C PRO A 148 -7.50 -3.10 -18.72
N ALA A 149 -8.65 -2.45 -18.93
CA ALA A 149 -9.94 -3.00 -18.50
C ALA A 149 -10.33 -4.29 -19.25
N LEU A 150 -10.08 -4.34 -20.57
CA LEU A 150 -10.31 -5.55 -21.36
C LEU A 150 -9.39 -6.70 -20.92
N ILE A 151 -8.12 -6.39 -20.64
CA ILE A 151 -7.17 -7.40 -20.14
C ILE A 151 -7.57 -7.87 -18.74
N LEU A 152 -8.06 -6.97 -17.87
CA LEU A 152 -8.59 -7.34 -16.56
C LEU A 152 -9.82 -8.26 -16.66
N LEU A 153 -10.70 -8.03 -17.65
CA LEU A 153 -11.82 -8.94 -17.91
C LEU A 153 -11.34 -10.32 -18.36
N ALA A 154 -10.32 -10.38 -19.22
CA ALA A 154 -9.69 -11.64 -19.60
C ALA A 154 -9.05 -12.34 -18.38
N SER A 155 -8.42 -11.59 -17.48
CA SER A 155 -7.89 -12.08 -16.20
C SER A 155 -9.00 -12.67 -15.33
N PHE A 156 -10.15 -11.99 -15.23
CA PHE A 156 -11.30 -12.50 -14.47
C PHE A 156 -11.77 -13.85 -15.03
N ILE A 157 -11.94 -13.97 -16.35
CA ILE A 157 -12.34 -15.23 -16.99
C ILE A 157 -11.32 -16.34 -16.69
N MET A 158 -10.03 -16.08 -16.93
CA MET A 158 -8.98 -17.08 -16.67
C MET A 158 -8.88 -17.48 -15.20
N GLY A 159 -9.01 -16.53 -14.28
CA GLY A 159 -8.98 -16.81 -12.84
C GLY A 159 -10.19 -17.60 -12.35
N THR A 160 -11.39 -17.35 -12.93
CA THR A 160 -12.57 -18.18 -12.63
C THR A 160 -12.40 -19.61 -13.11
N LEU A 161 -11.87 -19.82 -14.32
CA LEU A 161 -11.57 -21.15 -14.84
C LEU A 161 -10.50 -21.85 -14.01
N TRP A 162 -9.44 -21.14 -13.64
CA TRP A 162 -8.40 -21.67 -12.76
C TRP A 162 -8.97 -22.14 -11.42
N THR A 163 -9.80 -21.33 -10.76
CA THR A 163 -10.43 -21.67 -9.48
C THR A 163 -11.37 -22.87 -9.62
N LEU A 164 -12.18 -22.89 -10.68
CA LEU A 164 -13.13 -23.98 -10.92
C LEU A 164 -12.43 -25.32 -11.16
N GLU A 165 -11.44 -25.33 -12.05
CA GLU A 165 -10.70 -26.55 -12.42
C GLU A 165 -9.79 -27.03 -11.28
N SER A 166 -9.24 -26.12 -10.47
CA SER A 166 -8.41 -26.50 -9.30
C SER A 166 -9.23 -27.15 -8.19
N SER A 167 -10.51 -26.79 -8.06
CA SER A 167 -11.43 -27.35 -7.06
C SER A 167 -12.14 -28.64 -7.50
N GLN A 168 -11.88 -29.16 -8.71
CA GLN A 168 -12.49 -30.42 -9.15
C GLN A 168 -11.85 -31.65 -8.46
N PRO A 169 -12.64 -32.72 -8.19
CA PRO A 169 -12.10 -33.95 -7.61
C PRO A 169 -10.98 -34.55 -8.47
N GLY A 170 -9.80 -34.76 -7.86
CA GLY A 170 -8.64 -35.34 -8.54
C GLY A 170 -7.81 -34.36 -9.38
N LEU A 171 -8.20 -33.08 -9.43
CA LEU A 171 -7.38 -32.00 -9.97
C LEU A 171 -6.80 -31.15 -8.83
N SER A 172 -5.70 -30.46 -9.13
CA SER A 172 -5.02 -29.54 -8.22
C SER A 172 -4.35 -28.42 -9.03
N PHE A 173 -3.83 -27.39 -8.36
CA PHE A 173 -3.08 -26.31 -9.00
C PHE A 173 -1.98 -26.78 -9.97
N TYR A 174 -1.36 -27.92 -9.67
CA TYR A 174 -0.23 -28.47 -10.40
C TYR A 174 -0.65 -29.47 -11.48
N SER A 175 -1.95 -29.76 -11.60
CA SER A 175 -2.48 -30.56 -12.70
C SER A 175 -2.37 -29.78 -14.01
N LYS A 176 -2.10 -30.46 -15.14
CA LYS A 176 -1.77 -29.83 -16.43
C LYS A 176 -2.77 -28.74 -16.87
N LEU A 177 -4.06 -28.99 -16.69
CA LEU A 177 -5.13 -28.06 -17.11
C LEU A 177 -5.23 -26.84 -16.17
N PRO A 178 -5.42 -26.99 -14.84
CA PRO A 178 -5.34 -25.88 -13.90
C PRO A 178 -4.04 -25.08 -14.01
N LEU A 179 -2.90 -25.73 -14.19
CA LEU A 179 -1.59 -25.08 -14.33
C LEU A 179 -1.57 -24.13 -15.54
N ALA A 180 -2.14 -24.54 -16.68
CA ALA A 180 -2.22 -23.70 -17.88
C ALA A 180 -3.13 -22.48 -17.68
N PHE A 181 -4.27 -22.65 -17.00
CA PHE A 181 -5.15 -21.52 -16.66
C PHE A 181 -4.52 -20.58 -15.64
N GLY A 182 -3.89 -21.12 -14.60
CA GLY A 182 -3.21 -20.35 -13.56
C GLY A 182 -2.04 -19.54 -14.11
N THR A 183 -1.17 -20.17 -14.92
CA THR A 183 -0.05 -19.46 -15.57
C THR A 183 -0.55 -18.33 -16.47
N SER A 184 -1.61 -18.57 -17.25
CA SER A 184 -2.25 -17.53 -18.06
C SER A 184 -2.83 -16.40 -17.21
N TYR A 185 -3.57 -16.74 -16.15
CA TYR A 185 -4.16 -15.79 -15.21
C TYR A 185 -3.12 -14.87 -14.56
N TYR A 186 -2.09 -15.44 -13.94
CA TYR A 186 -1.04 -14.66 -13.28
C TYR A 186 -0.20 -13.85 -14.28
N SER A 187 0.02 -14.36 -15.50
CA SER A 187 0.70 -13.61 -16.57
C SER A 187 -0.09 -12.37 -16.97
N ILE A 188 -1.40 -12.53 -17.16
CA ILE A 188 -2.31 -11.44 -17.52
C ILE A 188 -2.39 -10.42 -16.39
N SER A 189 -2.58 -10.86 -15.14
CA SER A 189 -2.63 -9.98 -13.95
C SER A 189 -1.33 -9.18 -13.78
N LEU A 190 -0.17 -9.84 -13.87
CA LEU A 190 1.14 -9.17 -13.81
C LEU A 190 1.28 -8.15 -14.95
N GLY A 191 0.93 -8.53 -16.18
CA GLY A 191 0.98 -7.65 -17.33
C GLY A 191 0.13 -6.39 -17.17
N VAL A 192 -1.11 -6.53 -16.67
CA VAL A 192 -2.00 -5.40 -16.35
C VAL A 192 -1.37 -4.48 -15.32
N ASN A 193 -0.82 -5.02 -14.23
CA ASN A 193 -0.19 -4.21 -13.19
C ASN A 193 1.03 -3.43 -13.73
N ILE A 194 1.86 -4.06 -14.57
CA ILE A 194 3.01 -3.39 -15.19
C ILE A 194 2.53 -2.25 -16.09
N ILE A 195 1.55 -2.51 -16.98
CA ILE A 195 0.99 -1.49 -17.87
C ILE A 195 0.40 -0.33 -17.06
N LEU A 196 -0.43 -0.63 -16.05
CA LEU A 196 -1.04 0.40 -15.19
C LEU A 196 0.02 1.20 -14.44
N THR A 197 1.07 0.56 -13.95
CA THR A 197 2.18 1.24 -13.27
C THR A 197 2.89 2.21 -14.21
N PHE A 198 3.20 1.80 -15.44
CA PHE A 198 3.78 2.70 -16.44
C PHE A 198 2.86 3.87 -16.79
N LEU A 199 1.57 3.63 -16.97
CA LEU A 199 0.57 4.67 -17.26
C LEU A 199 0.46 5.69 -16.11
N ILE A 200 0.44 5.21 -14.87
CA ILE A 200 0.38 6.07 -13.67
C ILE A 200 1.67 6.87 -13.53
N THR A 201 2.82 6.22 -13.63
CA THR A 201 4.16 6.83 -13.46
C THR A 201 4.41 7.86 -14.55
N GLY A 202 4.17 7.51 -15.81
CA GLY A 202 4.31 8.41 -16.95
C GLY A 202 3.43 9.65 -16.81
N ARG A 203 2.18 9.48 -16.37
CA ARG A 203 1.28 10.62 -16.16
C ARG A 203 1.74 11.52 -15.00
N LEU A 204 2.21 10.94 -13.90
CA LEU A 204 2.76 11.70 -12.78
C LEU A 204 4.01 12.51 -13.21
N LEU A 205 4.86 11.95 -14.06
CA LEU A 205 6.04 12.65 -14.60
C LEU A 205 5.65 13.84 -15.49
N VAL A 206 4.64 13.68 -16.35
CA VAL A 206 4.12 14.79 -17.17
C VAL A 206 3.55 15.90 -16.28
N TYR A 207 2.75 15.54 -15.26
CA TYR A 207 2.24 16.51 -14.28
C TYR A 207 3.37 17.21 -13.53
N ARG A 208 4.42 16.48 -13.13
CA ARG A 208 5.60 17.05 -12.49
C ARG A 208 6.24 18.11 -13.38
N LYS A 209 6.46 17.82 -14.68
CA LYS A 209 7.08 18.79 -15.60
C LYS A 209 6.23 20.06 -15.69
N GLN A 210 4.92 19.93 -15.84
CA GLN A 210 3.99 21.08 -15.92
C GLN A 210 3.91 21.90 -14.63
N ILE A 211 4.01 21.26 -13.46
CA ILE A 211 3.93 21.93 -12.15
C ILE A 211 5.28 22.58 -11.78
N LEU A 212 6.41 21.95 -12.11
CA LEU A 212 7.73 22.54 -11.88
C LEU A 212 7.95 23.83 -12.68
N ASP A 213 7.33 23.94 -13.85
CA ASP A 213 7.39 25.15 -14.66
C ASP A 213 6.56 26.32 -14.06
N THR A 214 5.71 26.07 -13.06
CA THR A 214 4.69 27.05 -12.60
C THR A 214 4.54 27.26 -11.09
N LEU A 215 5.10 26.40 -10.21
CA LEU A 215 4.83 26.42 -8.76
C LEU A 215 6.08 26.39 -7.85
N PRO A 216 6.02 26.93 -6.61
CA PRO A 216 7.12 26.91 -5.65
C PRO A 216 7.56 25.49 -5.23
N ALA A 217 8.85 25.32 -4.92
CA ALA A 217 9.54 24.04 -4.70
C ALA A 217 8.93 23.13 -3.60
N GLU A 218 8.14 23.70 -2.68
CA GLU A 218 7.54 22.96 -1.56
C GLU A 218 6.44 21.99 -2.02
N HIS A 219 5.66 22.35 -3.04
CA HIS A 219 4.63 21.47 -3.62
C HIS A 219 5.23 20.36 -4.50
N ALA A 220 6.41 20.57 -5.08
CA ALA A 220 7.10 19.57 -5.88
C ALA A 220 7.57 18.36 -5.04
N LYS A 221 7.97 18.58 -3.78
CA LYS A 221 8.44 17.51 -2.88
C LYS A 221 7.40 16.41 -2.63
N GLY A 222 6.12 16.78 -2.47
CA GLY A 222 5.04 15.81 -2.24
C GLY A 222 4.80 14.86 -3.42
N TYR A 223 4.91 15.36 -4.65
CA TYR A 223 4.76 14.54 -5.87
C TYR A 223 5.95 13.61 -6.09
N VAL A 224 7.18 14.05 -5.76
CA VAL A 224 8.37 13.19 -5.82
C VAL A 224 8.22 12.02 -4.85
N SER A 225 7.82 12.27 -3.60
CA SER A 225 7.58 11.20 -2.63
C SER A 225 6.48 10.22 -3.11
N LEU A 226 5.38 10.72 -3.68
CA LEU A 226 4.33 9.86 -4.22
C LEU A 226 4.81 9.00 -5.39
N LEU A 227 5.54 9.58 -6.34
CA LEU A 227 6.09 8.87 -7.49
C LEU A 227 7.05 7.77 -7.04
N THR A 228 7.98 8.11 -6.15
CA THR A 228 8.96 7.19 -5.59
C THR A 228 8.27 6.00 -4.92
N ILE A 229 7.26 6.24 -4.07
CA ILE A 229 6.53 5.16 -3.38
C ILE A 229 5.79 4.28 -4.38
N VAL A 230 5.10 4.85 -5.37
CA VAL A 230 4.39 4.06 -6.39
C VAL A 230 5.35 3.16 -7.16
N VAL A 231 6.50 3.70 -7.58
CA VAL A 231 7.50 2.95 -8.34
C VAL A 231 8.18 1.89 -7.48
N GLU A 232 8.64 2.23 -6.27
CA GLU A 232 9.30 1.30 -5.35
C GLU A 232 8.38 0.14 -4.97
N SER A 233 7.14 0.43 -4.57
CA SER A 233 6.16 -0.60 -4.17
C SER A 233 5.71 -1.48 -5.35
N ALA A 234 5.46 -0.89 -6.52
CA ALA A 234 5.10 -1.65 -7.72
C ALA A 234 6.26 -2.53 -8.23
N THR A 235 7.52 -2.09 -8.06
CA THR A 235 8.70 -2.87 -8.45
C THR A 235 8.84 -4.10 -7.57
N ILE A 236 8.69 -3.96 -6.24
CA ILE A 236 8.75 -5.10 -5.31
C ILE A 236 7.69 -6.14 -5.69
N TYR A 237 6.44 -5.73 -5.87
CA TYR A 237 5.39 -6.64 -6.30
C TYR A 237 5.71 -7.31 -7.65
N SER A 238 6.11 -6.53 -8.67
CA SER A 238 6.34 -7.06 -10.02
C SER A 238 7.48 -8.08 -10.05
N VAL A 239 8.56 -7.84 -9.30
CA VAL A 239 9.69 -8.78 -9.20
C VAL A 239 9.26 -10.08 -8.52
N CYS A 240 8.58 -10.01 -7.39
CA CYS A 240 8.09 -11.19 -6.68
C CYS A 240 7.11 -12.00 -7.54
N ALA A 241 6.15 -11.32 -8.18
CA ALA A 241 5.15 -11.96 -9.04
C ALA A 241 5.76 -12.58 -10.30
N PHE A 242 6.79 -11.94 -10.88
CA PHE A 242 7.53 -12.50 -12.00
C PHE A 242 8.33 -13.76 -11.62
N LEU A 243 9.02 -13.73 -10.48
CA LEU A 243 9.72 -14.90 -9.94
C LEU A 243 8.75 -16.04 -9.60
N PHE A 244 7.60 -15.71 -9.00
CA PHE A 244 6.51 -16.65 -8.76
C PHE A 244 6.07 -17.29 -10.08
N LEU A 245 5.80 -16.51 -11.12
CA LEU A 245 5.33 -17.02 -12.41
C LEU A 245 6.32 -18.00 -13.05
N ILE A 246 7.62 -17.68 -13.01
CA ILE A 246 8.67 -18.58 -13.51
C ILE A 246 8.65 -19.88 -12.71
N THR A 247 8.75 -19.79 -11.39
CA THR A 247 8.82 -20.97 -10.50
C THR A 247 7.56 -21.82 -10.56
N TYR A 248 6.39 -21.20 -10.72
CA TYR A 248 5.11 -21.88 -10.90
C TYR A 248 5.06 -22.61 -12.25
N SER A 249 5.52 -21.98 -13.34
CA SER A 249 5.54 -22.58 -14.68
C SER A 249 6.45 -23.80 -14.78
N VAL A 250 7.57 -23.81 -14.03
CA VAL A 250 8.49 -24.96 -13.98
C VAL A 250 8.20 -25.92 -12.82
N ASN A 251 7.10 -25.70 -12.07
CA ASN A 251 6.71 -26.47 -10.89
C ASN A 251 7.84 -26.63 -9.84
N ASN A 252 8.60 -25.55 -9.62
CA ASN A 252 9.66 -25.51 -8.61
C ASN A 252 9.06 -25.19 -7.23
N PRO A 253 9.42 -25.91 -6.15
CA PRO A 253 8.90 -25.69 -4.79
C PRO A 253 8.94 -24.25 -4.27
N ALA A 254 9.88 -23.42 -4.76
CA ALA A 254 9.97 -22.01 -4.41
C ALA A 254 8.70 -21.21 -4.75
N ASN A 255 7.85 -21.72 -5.66
CA ASN A 255 6.60 -21.06 -6.02
C ASN A 255 5.66 -20.87 -4.81
N GLN A 256 5.71 -21.76 -3.80
CA GLN A 256 4.84 -21.63 -2.62
C GLN A 256 5.14 -20.32 -1.88
N VAL A 257 6.41 -20.09 -1.52
CA VAL A 257 6.80 -18.87 -0.79
C VAL A 257 6.56 -17.63 -1.63
N LEU A 258 6.93 -17.68 -2.91
CA LEU A 258 6.81 -16.53 -3.81
C LEU A 258 5.35 -16.14 -4.06
N LEU A 259 4.42 -17.09 -4.05
CA LEU A 259 2.98 -16.80 -4.15
C LEU A 259 2.51 -15.92 -3.00
N PHE A 260 2.80 -16.32 -1.75
CA PHE A 260 2.38 -15.58 -0.56
C PHE A 260 3.06 -14.22 -0.46
N ILE A 261 4.36 -14.13 -0.76
CA ILE A 261 5.09 -12.87 -0.79
C ILE A 261 4.50 -11.92 -1.83
N SER A 262 4.20 -12.42 -3.03
CA SER A 262 3.61 -11.62 -4.11
C SER A 262 2.22 -11.10 -3.74
N CYS A 263 1.38 -11.96 -3.17
CA CYS A 263 0.04 -11.59 -2.71
C CYS A 263 0.10 -10.52 -1.60
N ALA A 264 0.99 -10.70 -0.61
CA ALA A 264 1.21 -9.72 0.44
C ALA A 264 1.72 -8.38 -0.12
N ALA A 265 2.72 -8.42 -1.01
CA ALA A 265 3.27 -7.22 -1.63
C ALA A 265 2.22 -6.45 -2.45
N GLN A 266 1.35 -7.15 -3.18
CA GLN A 266 0.27 -6.54 -3.96
C GLN A 266 -0.73 -5.79 -3.07
N GLN A 267 -1.14 -6.43 -1.96
CA GLN A 267 -2.05 -5.83 -0.99
C GLN A 267 -1.40 -4.62 -0.32
N ILE A 268 -0.18 -4.77 0.21
CA ILE A 268 0.57 -3.67 0.85
C ILE A 268 0.70 -2.47 -0.10
N THR A 269 1.06 -2.71 -1.36
CA THR A 269 1.15 -1.68 -2.40
C THR A 269 -0.19 -0.96 -2.59
N SER A 270 -1.28 -1.71 -2.67
CA SER A 270 -2.64 -1.16 -2.78
C SER A 270 -3.00 -0.23 -1.63
N TYR A 271 -2.72 -0.63 -0.39
CA TYR A 271 -2.99 0.19 0.79
C TYR A 271 -2.06 1.39 0.92
N LEU A 272 -0.76 1.24 0.69
CA LEU A 272 0.22 2.34 0.76
C LEU A 272 -0.16 3.48 -0.16
N ILE A 273 -0.64 3.15 -1.35
CA ILE A 273 -0.98 4.20 -2.30
C ILE A 273 -2.32 4.86 -1.97
N ILE A 274 -3.29 4.12 -1.41
CA ILE A 274 -4.50 4.74 -0.83
C ILE A 274 -4.12 5.69 0.31
N TYR A 275 -3.27 5.24 1.23
CA TYR A 275 -2.80 6.02 2.37
C TYR A 275 -2.21 7.36 1.90
N ARG A 276 -1.28 7.33 0.94
CA ARG A 276 -0.68 8.55 0.38
C ARG A 276 -1.66 9.43 -0.40
N LEU A 277 -2.62 8.84 -1.11
CA LEU A 277 -3.67 9.61 -1.81
C LEU A 277 -4.56 10.38 -0.82
N VAL A 278 -4.76 9.84 0.38
CA VAL A 278 -5.57 10.47 1.44
C VAL A 278 -4.75 11.54 2.16
N ASP A 279 -3.52 11.20 2.52
CA ASP A 279 -2.55 12.07 3.21
C ASP A 279 -2.18 13.30 2.36
N GLY A 280 -1.80 13.11 1.10
CA GLY A 280 -1.48 14.22 0.18
C GLY A 280 -2.68 15.14 -0.10
N ARG A 281 -3.92 14.62 -0.02
CA ARG A 281 -5.14 15.45 -0.07
C ARG A 281 -5.42 16.17 1.25
N ALA A 282 -4.94 15.68 2.38
CA ALA A 282 -5.00 16.38 3.64
C ALA A 282 -4.04 17.57 3.65
N TRP A 283 -2.78 17.35 3.29
CA TRP A 283 -1.78 18.41 3.14
C TRP A 283 -2.30 19.58 2.28
N ARG A 284 -2.90 19.26 1.12
CA ARG A 284 -3.44 20.29 0.21
C ARG A 284 -4.57 21.12 0.82
N LYS A 285 -5.44 20.53 1.65
CA LYS A 285 -6.56 21.25 2.27
C LYS A 285 -6.12 22.09 3.46
N ASP A 286 -5.28 21.54 4.33
CA ASP A 286 -4.82 22.25 5.53
C ASP A 286 -3.95 23.45 5.15
N THR A 287 -3.12 23.29 4.12
CA THR A 287 -2.34 24.38 3.53
C THR A 287 -3.24 25.46 2.91
N LEU A 288 -4.23 25.07 2.09
CA LEU A 288 -5.17 26.03 1.48
C LEU A 288 -6.01 26.78 2.54
N ASN A 289 -6.42 26.08 3.59
CA ASN A 289 -7.15 26.66 4.70
C ASN A 289 -6.25 27.63 5.48
N ALA A 290 -5.02 27.25 5.83
CA ALA A 290 -4.06 28.13 6.51
C ALA A 290 -3.78 29.41 5.72
N PHE A 291 -3.56 29.31 4.40
CA PHE A 291 -3.38 30.48 3.54
C PHE A 291 -4.64 31.35 3.44
N SER A 292 -5.83 30.75 3.41
CA SER A 292 -7.09 31.51 3.38
C SER A 292 -7.35 32.25 4.70
N THR A 293 -7.00 31.65 5.84
CA THR A 293 -7.11 32.27 7.16
C THR A 293 -6.11 33.42 7.30
N GLN A 294 -4.85 33.24 6.86
CA GLN A 294 -3.82 34.27 6.88
C GLN A 294 -4.18 35.48 5.99
N LYS A 295 -4.78 35.23 4.80
CA LYS A 295 -5.27 36.30 3.92
C LYS A 295 -6.49 37.04 4.50
N GLY A 296 -7.34 36.32 5.25
CA GLY A 296 -8.45 36.90 6.01
C GLY A 296 -7.98 37.80 7.15
N GLU A 297 -6.93 37.42 7.87
CA GLU A 297 -6.34 38.21 8.96
C GLU A 297 -5.62 39.47 8.45
N LEU A 298 -4.88 39.39 7.34
CA LEU A 298 -4.28 40.55 6.66
C LEU A 298 -5.32 41.56 6.17
N SER A 299 -6.44 41.08 5.62
CA SER A 299 -7.56 41.93 5.18
C SER A 299 -8.31 42.59 6.35
N ARG A 300 -8.38 41.90 7.50
CA ARG A 300 -9.02 42.43 8.71
C ARG A 300 -8.17 43.49 9.40
N LYS A 301 -6.84 43.35 9.38
CA LYS A 301 -5.88 44.35 9.90
C LYS A 301 -5.84 45.62 9.04
N SER A 302 -6.08 45.51 7.72
CA SER A 302 -6.20 46.66 6.81
C SER A 302 -7.49 47.48 6.98
N LYS A 303 -8.51 46.97 7.68
CA LYS A 303 -9.79 47.65 7.89
C LYS A 303 -9.96 48.29 9.27
N SER A 304 -8.98 48.14 10.17
CA SER A 304 -9.08 48.59 11.57
C SER A 304 -8.36 49.91 11.87
N ASP A 305 -7.76 50.58 10.90
CA ASP A 305 -7.11 51.89 11.12
C ASP A 305 -8.02 53.02 10.63
N PRO A 306 -8.69 53.78 11.52
CA PRO A 306 -9.07 55.15 11.22
C PRO A 306 -7.91 56.07 11.63
N VAL A 307 -7.49 57.01 10.77
CA VAL A 307 -7.12 58.41 11.12
C VAL A 307 -6.59 59.20 9.90
N ASN A 308 -6.94 60.48 9.95
CA ASN A 308 -6.89 61.62 9.02
C ASN A 308 -5.55 62.06 8.35
N HIS A 309 -5.73 62.58 7.12
CA HIS A 309 -5.11 63.73 6.41
C HIS A 309 -3.61 64.09 6.57
N HIS A 310 -2.85 64.11 5.46
CA HIS A 310 -2.37 65.35 4.80
C HIS A 310 -1.65 65.08 3.45
N VAL A 311 -1.85 66.00 2.51
CA VAL A 311 -1.19 66.11 1.19
C VAL A 311 0.31 66.45 1.35
N ILE A 312 1.18 65.83 0.53
CA ILE A 312 2.27 66.48 -0.25
C ILE A 312 2.74 65.52 -1.36
N SER A 313 2.79 66.06 -2.57
CA SER A 313 3.32 65.46 -3.80
C SER A 313 4.85 65.46 -3.78
N THR A 314 5.49 64.37 -4.24
CA THR A 314 6.73 64.47 -5.02
C THR A 314 7.04 63.18 -5.79
N PHE A 315 7.29 63.35 -7.08
CA PHE A 315 7.86 62.40 -8.03
C PHE A 315 9.27 61.93 -7.59
N HIS A 316 9.60 60.62 -7.71
CA HIS A 316 10.78 60.16 -8.48
C HIS A 316 10.87 58.62 -8.61
N ALA A 317 11.09 58.19 -9.87
CA ALA A 317 11.94 57.11 -10.38
C ALA A 317 12.02 55.70 -9.72
N ALA A 318 11.93 54.71 -10.63
CA ALA A 318 12.21 53.29 -10.45
C ALA A 318 13.59 52.96 -9.86
N SER A 319 13.69 51.84 -9.13
CA SER A 319 14.63 50.75 -9.42
C SER A 319 14.49 49.59 -8.42
N VAL A 320 14.91 48.43 -8.90
CA VAL A 320 14.95 47.10 -8.33
C VAL A 320 15.75 47.04 -7.02
N GLY A 321 15.30 46.25 -6.04
CA GLY A 321 16.13 45.86 -4.90
C GLY A 321 15.37 45.02 -3.87
N PHE A 322 15.60 43.70 -3.88
CA PHE A 322 15.31 42.82 -2.74
C PHE A 322 16.26 43.19 -1.59
N PRO A 323 15.79 43.29 -0.33
CA PRO A 323 16.66 43.12 0.82
C PRO A 323 16.46 41.72 1.42
N VAL A 324 17.56 40.97 1.41
CA VAL A 324 17.84 39.90 2.36
C VAL A 324 18.02 40.57 3.73
N SER A 325 17.37 40.05 4.76
CA SER A 325 17.74 40.24 6.18
C SER A 325 17.68 38.82 6.78
N GLU A 326 18.81 38.15 6.99
CA GLU A 326 19.86 38.38 8.00
C GLU A 326 19.29 38.30 9.42
N VAL A 327 19.66 37.20 10.07
CA VAL A 327 19.25 36.72 11.38
C VAL A 327 20.04 37.49 12.42
N GLU A 328 19.37 38.11 13.38
CA GLU A 328 20.02 38.66 14.57
C GLU A 328 19.26 38.20 15.83
N ASP A 329 19.98 37.43 16.64
CA ASP A 329 19.60 36.99 17.98
C ASP A 329 19.39 38.20 18.90
N GLN A 330 18.26 38.24 19.61
CA GLN A 330 18.17 39.01 20.85
C GLN A 330 17.62 38.16 22.00
N ILE A 331 18.56 37.90 22.92
CA ILE A 331 18.38 37.45 24.29
C ILE A 331 17.66 38.57 25.06
N THR A 332 16.45 38.30 25.55
CA THR A 332 15.76 39.18 26.49
C THR A 332 16.22 38.87 27.92
N THR A 333 17.04 39.76 28.46
CA THR A 333 17.24 39.95 29.89
C THR A 333 15.95 40.45 30.54
N MET A 334 15.45 39.73 31.55
CA MET A 334 14.47 40.26 32.51
C MET A 334 15.13 40.25 33.88
N SER A 335 15.30 41.45 34.44
CA SER A 335 15.86 41.74 35.76
C SER A 335 14.76 41.80 36.82
N ILE A 336 15.19 41.86 38.09
CA ILE A 336 14.49 42.04 39.38
C ILE A 336 14.32 40.69 40.12
N GLY A 337 14.87 40.47 41.31
CA GLY A 337 15.58 41.35 42.24
C GLY A 337 16.24 40.51 43.34
N THR A 338 17.17 41.18 44.02
CA THR A 338 17.99 40.77 45.16
C THR A 338 17.21 40.15 46.32
N ASP A 339 17.75 39.09 46.93
CA ASP A 339 18.03 39.10 48.37
C ASP A 339 19.07 38.05 48.78
N ILE A 340 19.87 38.47 49.76
CA ILE A 340 21.11 37.91 50.30
C ILE A 340 20.77 36.91 51.41
N HIS A 341 21.40 35.73 51.43
CA HIS A 341 22.18 35.26 52.60
C HIS A 341 22.87 33.91 52.39
N ASP A 342 24.12 33.88 52.85
CA ASP A 342 25.01 32.74 53.07
C ASP A 342 24.34 31.51 53.70
N SER A 343 24.87 30.31 53.41
CA SER A 343 25.54 29.43 54.40
C SER A 343 25.72 28.00 53.89
N PHE A 344 26.99 27.57 53.82
CA PHE A 344 27.55 26.29 54.27
C PHE A 344 26.78 24.96 54.10
N GLY A 345 27.50 23.93 53.66
CA GLY A 345 27.40 22.61 54.30
C GLY A 345 27.19 21.40 53.39
N GLU A 346 28.28 20.97 52.75
CA GLU A 346 28.79 19.59 52.76
C GLU A 346 27.97 18.54 53.57
N SER A 347 27.63 17.39 52.96
CA SER A 347 27.90 16.02 53.50
C SER A 347 27.07 14.89 52.85
N SER A 348 27.81 13.87 52.39
CA SER A 348 27.55 12.40 52.43
C SER A 348 26.31 11.81 51.76
N ARG A 349 26.47 10.98 50.72
CA ARG A 349 26.69 9.51 50.77
C ARG A 349 25.75 8.76 51.75
N LYS A 350 24.82 7.94 51.21
CA LYS A 350 24.94 6.45 51.15
C LYS A 350 23.71 5.76 50.49
N PRO A 351 23.84 4.48 50.08
CA PRO A 351 22.89 3.71 49.26
C PRO A 351 22.13 2.61 50.03
N MET A 352 21.42 1.76 49.25
CA MET A 352 20.74 0.47 49.56
C MET A 352 19.29 0.56 50.07
N VAL A 353 18.34 0.02 49.31
CA VAL A 353 17.96 -1.41 49.31
C VAL A 353 17.71 -1.87 47.88
#